data_AF-A0A8J3LKM7-F1
#
_entry.id   AF-A0A8J3LKM7-F1
#
_cell.length_a   1.000
_cell.length_b   1.000
_cell.length_c   1.000
_cell.angle_alpha   90.00
_cell.angle_beta   90.00
_cell.angle_gamma   90.00
#
_symmetry.space_group_name_H-M   'P 1'
#
loop_
_entity.id
_entity.type
_entity.pdbx_description
1 polymer ?
#
loop_
_entity_poly.entity_id
_entity_poly.type
_entity_poly.pdbx_seq_one_letter_code
_entity_poly.pdbx_strand_id
1 'polypeptide(L)'
;MRAPLIRAVLAVYPAAIRERYGDEIAAMLHDSPHPGRDLADTAWCALRDRLSQRRAAMTPARARAAVLTLLWLMLTPVGLSVAWILCLLPLSMLGGPVMELVAPAIDHHQVMPTLLSLQVLPVSWLAHRLGRATGRSGRVAFSWLAVPLAIGVTIAALAALPDPWPGDLYGGHPAGSGAAVLCWAAGTAVLARAVRRRQRQGRRRAARVLALAGGFAVLDLAIAVFVLLAVGPARAPLGYAPLWFPSALTGVDLGLVDGDRWMLADTAKILPGILTVCTVYTLALVSAVVPDRSRASAPSA
;
A
#
# COMPACT_ATOMS: atom_id res chain seq x y z
N MET A 1 -11.44 -28.35 -5.72
CA MET A 1 -11.01 -26.93 -5.61
C MET A 1 -11.78 -25.94 -6.51
N ARG A 2 -12.64 -26.38 -7.46
CA ARG A 2 -13.36 -25.46 -8.38
C ARG A 2 -14.56 -24.73 -7.76
N ALA A 3 -15.33 -25.40 -6.90
CA ALA A 3 -16.49 -24.82 -6.22
C ALA A 3 -16.24 -23.48 -5.48
N PRO A 4 -15.12 -23.25 -4.77
CA PRO A 4 -14.84 -21.93 -4.18
C PRO A 4 -14.53 -20.85 -5.21
N LEU A 5 -13.86 -21.18 -6.33
CA LEU A 5 -13.59 -20.23 -7.41
C LEU A 5 -14.87 -19.83 -8.14
N ILE A 6 -15.72 -20.80 -8.47
CA ILE A 6 -17.04 -20.54 -9.08
C ILE A 6 -17.88 -19.65 -8.15
N ARG A 7 -17.94 -19.95 -6.85
CA ARG A 7 -18.61 -19.08 -5.86
C ARG A 7 -18.02 -17.68 -5.81
N ALA A 8 -16.70 -17.54 -5.93
CA ALA A 8 -16.05 -16.24 -5.96
C ALA A 8 -16.44 -15.43 -7.20
N VAL A 9 -16.51 -16.07 -8.38
CA VAL A 9 -16.96 -15.44 -9.63
C VAL A 9 -18.44 -15.03 -9.55
N LEU A 10 -19.32 -15.92 -9.07
CA LEU A 10 -20.74 -15.61 -8.88
C LEU A 10 -20.98 -14.48 -7.87
N ALA A 11 -20.10 -14.32 -6.87
CA ALA A 11 -20.16 -13.20 -5.94
C ALA A 11 -19.84 -11.83 -6.60
N VAL A 12 -19.24 -11.84 -7.81
CA VAL A 12 -19.01 -10.63 -8.60
C VAL A 12 -20.32 -10.15 -9.25
N TYR A 13 -21.21 -11.06 -9.67
CA TYR A 13 -22.49 -10.70 -10.29
C TYR A 13 -23.41 -9.89 -9.35
N PRO A 14 -24.25 -8.98 -9.89
CA PRO A 14 -25.37 -8.38 -9.17
C PRO A 14 -26.30 -9.44 -8.57
N ALA A 15 -26.90 -9.15 -7.41
CA ALA A 15 -27.76 -10.11 -6.71
C ALA A 15 -28.89 -10.67 -7.59
N ALA A 16 -29.57 -9.80 -8.35
CA ALA A 16 -30.64 -10.20 -9.25
C ALA A 16 -30.21 -11.19 -10.35
N ILE A 17 -28.99 -11.03 -10.90
CA ILE A 17 -28.46 -11.95 -11.92
C ILE A 17 -28.04 -13.27 -11.27
N ARG A 18 -27.39 -13.19 -10.10
CA ARG A 18 -26.98 -14.38 -9.36
C ARG A 18 -28.17 -15.22 -8.89
N GLU A 19 -29.24 -14.59 -8.43
CA GLU A 19 -30.45 -15.28 -7.97
C GLU A 19 -31.20 -15.92 -9.14
N ARG A 20 -31.16 -15.32 -10.33
CA ARG A 20 -31.87 -15.82 -11.51
C ARG A 20 -31.09 -16.86 -12.32
N TYR A 21 -29.78 -16.70 -12.47
CA TYR A 21 -28.94 -17.50 -13.37
C TYR A 21 -27.71 -18.13 -12.69
N GLY A 22 -27.57 -17.98 -11.36
CA GLY A 22 -26.36 -18.41 -10.65
C GLY A 22 -26.08 -19.90 -10.76
N ASP A 23 -27.12 -20.74 -10.70
CA ASP A 23 -27.00 -22.19 -10.77
C ASP A 23 -26.64 -22.67 -12.19
N GLU A 24 -27.23 -22.05 -13.21
CA GLU A 24 -26.91 -22.33 -14.62
C GLU A 24 -25.45 -21.98 -14.95
N ILE A 25 -25.00 -20.78 -14.52
CA ILE A 25 -23.60 -20.35 -14.69
C ILE A 25 -22.66 -21.29 -13.91
N ALA A 26 -23.04 -21.74 -12.71
CA ALA A 26 -22.24 -22.68 -11.94
C ALA A 26 -22.11 -24.04 -12.63
N ALA A 27 -23.20 -24.56 -13.19
CA ALA A 27 -23.23 -25.82 -13.93
C ALA A 27 -22.36 -25.74 -15.20
N MET A 28 -22.53 -24.68 -16.00
CA MET A 28 -21.70 -24.44 -17.19
C MET A 28 -20.20 -24.37 -16.86
N LEU A 29 -19.83 -23.68 -15.77
CA LEU A 29 -18.43 -23.59 -15.34
C LEU A 29 -17.90 -24.89 -14.74
N HIS A 30 -18.77 -25.75 -14.22
CA HIS A 30 -18.38 -27.06 -13.69
C HIS A 30 -17.99 -28.02 -14.81
N ASP A 31 -18.81 -28.03 -15.87
CA ASP A 31 -18.71 -28.95 -17.01
C ASP A 31 -17.81 -28.42 -18.14
N SER A 32 -17.22 -27.24 -17.98
CA SER A 32 -16.35 -26.62 -18.98
C SER A 32 -15.08 -27.45 -19.27
N PRO A 33 -14.74 -27.67 -20.56
CA PRO A 33 -13.48 -28.28 -20.96
C PRO A 33 -12.26 -27.35 -20.75
N HIS A 34 -12.48 -26.05 -20.56
CA HIS A 34 -11.44 -25.02 -20.39
C HIS A 34 -11.67 -24.15 -19.15
N PRO A 35 -11.64 -24.75 -17.94
CA PRO A 35 -12.16 -24.15 -16.73
C PRO A 35 -11.46 -22.85 -16.34
N GLY A 36 -10.15 -22.71 -16.60
CA GLY A 36 -9.40 -21.50 -16.27
C GLY A 36 -9.79 -20.30 -17.13
N ARG A 37 -9.92 -20.51 -18.44
CA ARG A 37 -10.31 -19.49 -19.41
C ARG A 37 -11.75 -19.06 -19.18
N ASP A 38 -12.66 -20.02 -19.07
CA ASP A 38 -14.09 -19.73 -18.94
C ASP A 38 -14.42 -19.06 -17.60
N LEU A 39 -13.70 -19.41 -16.52
CA LEU A 39 -13.77 -18.68 -15.25
C LEU A 39 -13.31 -17.22 -15.39
N ALA A 40 -12.21 -16.97 -16.12
CA ALA A 40 -11.70 -15.63 -16.34
C ALA A 40 -12.66 -14.80 -17.20
N ASP A 41 -13.16 -15.36 -18.30
CA ASP A 41 -14.12 -14.72 -19.20
C ASP A 41 -15.43 -14.41 -18.47
N THR A 42 -15.96 -15.36 -17.68
CA THR A 42 -17.16 -15.15 -16.87
C THR A 42 -16.94 -14.09 -15.79
N ALA A 43 -15.78 -14.10 -15.10
CA ALA A 43 -15.45 -13.07 -14.13
C ALA A 43 -15.35 -11.68 -14.76
N TRP A 44 -14.80 -11.59 -15.98
CA TRP A 44 -14.71 -10.37 -16.74
C TRP A 44 -16.09 -9.83 -17.15
N CYS A 45 -16.96 -10.69 -17.68
CA CYS A 45 -18.35 -10.34 -18.01
C CYS A 45 -19.11 -9.86 -16.76
N ALA A 46 -19.02 -10.61 -15.64
CA ALA A 46 -19.63 -10.24 -14.37
C ALA A 46 -19.18 -8.86 -13.88
N LEU A 47 -17.88 -8.57 -13.98
CA LEU A 47 -17.32 -7.28 -13.62
C LEU A 47 -17.87 -6.17 -14.53
N ARG A 48 -17.92 -6.40 -15.84
CA ARG A 48 -18.43 -5.45 -16.83
C ARG A 48 -19.90 -5.10 -16.58
N ASP A 49 -20.74 -6.10 -16.32
CA ASP A 49 -22.17 -5.90 -16.05
C ASP A 49 -22.40 -5.16 -14.73
N ARG A 50 -21.62 -5.48 -13.70
CA ARG A 50 -21.67 -4.75 -12.43
C ARG A 50 -21.26 -3.28 -12.61
N LEU A 51 -20.27 -3.01 -13.47
CA LEU A 51 -19.83 -1.65 -13.78
C LEU A 51 -20.87 -0.90 -14.62
N SER A 52 -21.49 -1.55 -15.61
CA SER A 52 -22.52 -0.93 -16.45
C SER A 52 -23.77 -0.56 -15.63
N GLN A 53 -24.26 -1.47 -14.79
CA GLN A 53 -25.38 -1.17 -13.88
C GLN A 53 -25.05 -0.04 -12.89
N ARG A 54 -23.83 -0.03 -12.35
CA ARG A 54 -23.38 1.08 -11.49
C ARG A 54 -23.34 2.40 -12.23
N ARG A 55 -22.88 2.42 -13.48
CA ARG A 55 -22.88 3.62 -14.33
C ARG A 55 -24.30 4.10 -14.62
N ALA A 56 -25.21 3.19 -14.96
CA ALA A 56 -26.61 3.50 -15.22
C ALA A 56 -27.31 4.11 -13.98
N ALA A 57 -26.98 3.62 -12.78
CA ALA A 57 -27.52 4.14 -11.52
C ALA A 57 -26.80 5.40 -10.99
N MET A 58 -25.75 5.88 -11.65
CA MET A 58 -24.92 6.97 -11.14
C MET A 58 -25.33 8.31 -11.77
N THR A 59 -25.78 9.24 -10.94
CA THR A 59 -26.04 10.61 -11.37
C THR A 59 -24.74 11.32 -11.74
N PRO A 60 -24.75 12.31 -12.66
CA PRO A 60 -23.54 13.03 -13.08
C PRO A 60 -22.84 13.72 -11.90
N ALA A 61 -23.59 14.22 -10.91
CA ALA A 61 -23.03 14.79 -9.69
C ALA A 61 -22.26 13.75 -8.86
N ARG A 62 -22.79 12.51 -8.74
CA ARG A 62 -22.09 11.40 -8.06
C ARG A 62 -20.88 10.93 -8.85
N ALA A 63 -20.95 10.92 -10.18
CA ALA A 63 -19.81 10.61 -11.04
C ALA A 63 -18.67 11.62 -10.85
N ARG A 64 -18.96 12.94 -10.90
CA ARG A 64 -17.96 14.00 -10.62
C ARG A 64 -17.35 13.85 -9.23
N ALA A 65 -18.17 13.63 -8.20
CA ALA A 65 -17.69 13.40 -6.85
C ALA A 65 -16.79 12.15 -6.74
N ALA A 66 -17.14 11.07 -7.44
CA ALA A 66 -16.34 9.85 -7.47
C ALA A 66 -15.00 10.06 -8.19
N VAL A 67 -15.00 10.76 -9.32
CA VAL A 67 -13.78 11.13 -10.06
C VAL A 67 -12.87 12.01 -9.21
N LEU A 68 -13.41 13.07 -8.59
CA LEU A 68 -12.62 13.91 -7.69
C LEU A 68 -12.06 13.11 -6.52
N THR A 69 -12.87 12.22 -5.93
CA THR A 69 -12.39 11.34 -4.84
C THR A 69 -11.27 10.43 -5.33
N LEU A 70 -11.39 9.86 -6.53
CA LEU A 70 -10.35 9.03 -7.14
C LEU A 70 -9.08 9.83 -7.39
N LEU A 71 -9.19 11.01 -7.98
CA LEU A 71 -8.07 11.93 -8.20
C LEU A 71 -7.38 12.26 -6.87
N TRP A 72 -8.13 12.62 -5.83
CA TRP A 72 -7.56 12.84 -4.50
C TRP A 72 -6.87 11.60 -3.94
N LEU A 73 -7.44 10.40 -4.11
CA LEU A 73 -6.82 9.14 -3.68
C LEU A 73 -5.53 8.83 -4.44
N MET A 74 -5.42 9.25 -5.71
CA MET A 74 -4.23 9.08 -6.52
C MET A 74 -3.16 10.13 -6.19
N LEU A 75 -3.58 11.38 -6.04
CA LEU A 75 -2.69 12.52 -5.80
C LEU A 75 -2.19 12.57 -4.37
N THR A 76 -2.93 12.06 -3.38
CA THR A 76 -2.50 12.14 -1.98
C THR A 76 -1.21 11.34 -1.71
N PRO A 77 -1.08 10.05 -2.10
CA PRO A 77 0.18 9.31 -1.92
C PRO A 77 1.35 9.95 -2.66
N VAL A 78 1.11 10.45 -3.88
CA VAL A 78 2.12 11.16 -4.69
C VAL A 78 2.55 12.42 -3.96
N GLY A 79 1.60 13.28 -3.57
CA GLY A 79 1.85 14.53 -2.88
C GLY A 79 2.51 14.33 -1.52
N LEU A 80 2.18 13.26 -0.78
CA LEU A 80 2.87 12.90 0.46
C LEU A 80 4.30 12.44 0.20
N SER A 81 4.55 11.68 -0.87
CA SER A 81 5.89 11.25 -1.25
C SER A 81 6.75 12.45 -1.69
N VAL A 82 6.19 13.34 -2.50
CA VAL A 82 6.82 14.61 -2.90
C VAL A 82 7.05 15.49 -1.68
N ALA A 83 6.07 15.67 -0.80
CA ALA A 83 6.23 16.45 0.42
C ALA A 83 7.33 15.88 1.32
N TRP A 84 7.41 14.55 1.45
CA TRP A 84 8.50 13.90 2.17
C TRP A 84 9.86 14.21 1.52
N ILE A 85 10.00 14.04 0.20
CA ILE A 85 11.22 14.39 -0.54
C ILE A 85 11.58 15.87 -0.37
N LEU A 86 10.59 16.78 -0.45
CA LEU A 86 10.79 18.20 -0.25
C LEU A 86 11.19 18.56 1.18
N CYS A 87 10.77 17.78 2.19
CA CYS A 87 11.28 17.89 3.56
C CYS A 87 12.73 17.39 3.68
N LEU A 88 13.17 16.45 2.84
CA LEU A 88 14.56 16.00 2.81
C LEU A 88 15.52 17.11 2.33
N LEU A 89 15.10 17.94 1.37
CA LEU A 89 15.92 19.01 0.79
C LEU A 89 16.50 19.99 1.84
N PRO A 90 15.70 20.69 2.66
CA PRO A 90 16.25 21.60 3.67
C PRO A 90 17.08 20.85 4.71
N LEU A 91 16.75 19.59 5.01
CA LEU A 91 17.55 18.77 5.92
C LEU A 91 18.90 18.38 5.35
N SER A 92 19.01 18.18 4.03
CA SER A 92 20.29 17.99 3.35
C SER A 92 21.13 19.27 3.32
N MET A 93 20.48 20.43 3.15
CA MET A 93 21.13 21.74 3.16
C MET A 93 21.60 22.16 4.55
N LEU A 94 20.77 21.93 5.57
CA LEU A 94 21.10 22.13 6.98
C LEU A 94 21.94 20.98 7.56
N GLY A 95 22.05 19.89 6.81
CA GLY A 95 22.79 18.70 7.18
C GLY A 95 24.24 19.01 7.46
N GLY A 96 24.92 19.80 6.63
CA GLY A 96 26.31 20.20 6.87
C GLY A 96 26.53 20.84 8.25
N PRO A 97 25.86 21.96 8.57
CA PRO A 97 25.99 22.63 9.87
C PRO A 97 25.53 21.77 11.07
N VAL A 98 24.44 21.01 10.93
CA VAL A 98 23.96 20.11 11.99
C VAL A 98 24.89 18.92 12.18
N MET A 99 25.46 18.40 11.09
CA MET A 99 26.48 17.35 11.13
C MET A 99 27.70 17.89 11.85
N GLU A 100 28.19 19.07 11.52
CA GLU A 100 29.36 19.67 12.18
C GLU A 100 29.15 19.87 13.70
N LEU A 101 27.92 20.16 14.12
CA LEU A 101 27.56 20.33 15.54
C LEU A 101 27.41 18.99 16.30
N VAL A 102 26.88 17.95 15.65
CA VAL A 102 26.53 16.65 16.26
C VAL A 102 27.62 15.59 16.03
N ALA A 103 28.48 15.83 15.04
CA ALA A 103 29.67 15.10 14.61
C ALA A 103 30.53 14.51 15.75
N PRO A 104 30.82 15.25 16.84
CA PRO A 104 31.70 14.73 17.88
C PRO A 104 31.04 13.67 18.78
N ALA A 105 29.70 13.62 18.78
CA ALA A 105 28.93 12.79 19.70
C ALA A 105 28.25 11.59 19.04
N ILE A 106 27.99 11.66 17.73
CA ILE A 106 27.32 10.61 16.98
C ILE A 106 28.09 10.38 15.69
N ASP A 107 28.34 9.11 15.38
CA ASP A 107 28.96 8.69 14.13
C ASP A 107 28.19 9.31 12.95
N HIS A 108 28.85 10.12 12.11
CA HIS A 108 28.21 10.98 11.09
C HIS A 108 27.28 10.18 10.18
N HIS A 109 27.63 8.91 9.99
CA HIS A 109 26.93 7.95 9.17
C HIS A 109 25.55 7.53 9.72
N GLN A 110 25.30 7.68 11.02
CA GLN A 110 24.01 7.32 11.63
C GLN A 110 23.03 8.49 11.71
N VAL A 111 23.54 9.72 11.71
CA VAL A 111 22.69 10.90 11.93
C VAL A 111 21.76 11.13 10.74
N MET A 112 22.28 11.04 9.51
CA MET A 112 21.47 11.35 8.33
C MET A 112 20.33 10.34 8.14
N PRO A 113 20.54 9.01 8.21
CA PRO A 113 19.44 8.06 8.15
C PRO A 113 18.42 8.23 9.28
N THR A 114 18.87 8.46 10.52
CA THR A 114 17.98 8.72 11.67
C THR A 114 17.08 9.93 11.42
N LEU A 115 17.65 11.00 10.85
CA LEU A 115 16.91 12.19 10.46
C LEU A 115 15.91 11.91 9.33
N LEU A 116 16.24 11.05 8.37
CA LEU A 116 15.29 10.60 7.33
C LEU A 116 14.11 9.83 7.93
N SER A 117 14.36 8.97 8.93
CA SER A 117 13.32 8.18 9.60
C SER A 117 12.39 9.04 10.44
N LEU A 118 12.93 10.04 11.15
CA LEU A 118 12.13 10.97 11.94
C LEU A 118 11.14 11.76 11.07
N GLN A 119 11.51 12.06 9.82
CA GLN A 119 10.63 12.73 8.86
C GLN A 119 9.45 11.88 8.39
N VAL A 120 9.53 10.56 8.52
CA VAL A 120 8.40 9.67 8.22
C VAL A 120 7.25 9.92 9.20
N LEU A 121 7.52 10.38 10.43
CA LEU A 121 6.51 10.63 11.47
C LEU A 121 5.50 11.73 11.10
N PRO A 122 5.89 12.98 10.77
CA PRO A 122 4.95 14.04 10.42
C PRO A 122 4.15 13.71 9.15
N VAL A 123 4.80 13.10 8.15
CA VAL A 123 4.14 12.68 6.91
C VAL A 123 3.16 11.54 7.17
N SER A 124 3.52 10.57 8.03
CA SER A 124 2.62 9.50 8.46
C SER A 124 1.43 10.02 9.26
N TRP A 125 1.64 11.03 10.12
CA TRP A 125 0.55 11.69 10.83
C TRP A 125 -0.42 12.40 9.87
N LEU A 126 0.11 13.13 8.88
CA LEU A 126 -0.69 13.77 7.84
C LEU A 126 -1.44 12.74 7.01
N ALA A 127 -0.76 11.68 6.57
CA ALA A 127 -1.33 10.53 5.87
C ALA A 127 -2.47 9.90 6.67
N HIS A 128 -2.30 9.75 7.99
CA HIS A 128 -3.34 9.24 8.87
C HIS A 128 -4.56 10.17 8.90
N ARG A 129 -4.36 11.48 9.06
CA ARG A 129 -5.46 12.46 9.09
C ARG A 129 -6.22 12.50 7.76
N LEU A 130 -5.50 12.56 6.65
CA LEU A 130 -6.08 12.57 5.30
C LEU A 130 -6.83 11.27 5.03
N GLY A 131 -6.21 10.11 5.30
CA GLY A 131 -6.87 8.82 5.15
C GLY A 131 -8.16 8.74 5.95
N ARG A 132 -8.17 9.23 7.20
CA ARG A 132 -9.40 9.29 8.01
C ARG A 132 -10.46 10.23 7.45
N ALA A 133 -10.08 11.42 7.00
CA ALA A 133 -11.00 12.38 6.41
C ALA A 133 -11.64 11.82 5.14
N THR A 134 -10.83 11.25 4.25
CA THR A 134 -11.28 10.63 3.01
C THR A 134 -12.16 9.40 3.29
N GLY A 135 -11.80 8.56 4.26
CA GLY A 135 -12.57 7.36 4.61
C GLY A 135 -13.96 7.67 5.17
N ARG A 136 -14.09 8.74 5.98
CA ARG A 136 -15.37 9.20 6.53
C ARG A 136 -16.36 9.66 5.47
N SER A 137 -15.89 10.07 4.30
CA SER A 137 -16.76 10.50 3.20
C SER A 137 -17.62 9.36 2.61
N GLY A 138 -17.29 8.09 2.91
CA GLY A 138 -18.02 6.91 2.43
C GLY A 138 -17.89 6.64 0.92
N ARG A 139 -17.13 7.46 0.19
CA ARG A 139 -17.03 7.44 -1.29
C ARG A 139 -15.99 6.47 -1.84
N VAL A 140 -15.25 5.77 -0.98
CA VAL A 140 -14.05 5.02 -1.40
C VAL A 140 -14.31 3.52 -1.52
N ALA A 141 -14.84 3.10 -2.67
CA ALA A 141 -14.99 1.68 -2.99
C ALA A 141 -13.67 1.02 -3.43
N PHE A 142 -12.69 1.79 -3.90
CA PHE A 142 -11.50 1.30 -4.63
C PHE A 142 -10.14 1.70 -4.03
N SER A 143 -10.09 2.01 -2.72
CA SER A 143 -8.84 2.38 -2.03
C SER A 143 -7.70 1.38 -2.26
N TRP A 144 -8.03 0.09 -2.33
CA TRP A 144 -7.06 -1.00 -2.45
C TRP A 144 -6.38 -1.08 -3.83
N LEU A 145 -6.96 -0.44 -4.86
CA LEU A 145 -6.39 -0.41 -6.22
C LEU A 145 -5.76 0.96 -6.52
N ALA A 146 -6.38 2.04 -6.03
CA ALA A 146 -5.93 3.40 -6.30
C ALA A 146 -4.54 3.70 -5.70
N VAL A 147 -4.27 3.25 -4.47
CA VAL A 147 -2.99 3.53 -3.79
C VAL A 147 -1.82 2.79 -4.45
N PRO A 148 -1.89 1.47 -4.75
CA PRO A 148 -0.85 0.80 -5.53
C PRO A 148 -0.61 1.42 -6.90
N LEU A 149 -1.67 1.80 -7.62
CA LEU A 149 -1.54 2.43 -8.93
C LEU A 149 -0.83 3.79 -8.81
N ALA A 150 -1.17 4.58 -7.78
CA ALA A 150 -0.50 5.85 -7.51
C ALA A 150 1.00 5.66 -7.27
N ILE A 151 1.38 4.68 -6.45
CA ILE A 151 2.80 4.35 -6.16
C ILE A 151 3.51 3.89 -7.43
N GLY A 152 2.88 3.03 -8.23
CA GLY A 152 3.44 2.59 -9.51
C GLY A 152 3.69 3.76 -10.45
N VAL A 153 2.74 4.71 -10.53
CA VAL A 153 2.92 5.95 -11.31
C VAL A 153 4.02 6.83 -10.72
N THR A 154 4.12 6.97 -9.40
CA THR A 154 5.19 7.72 -8.74
C THR A 154 6.56 7.14 -9.07
N ILE A 155 6.73 5.82 -8.96
CA ILE A 155 7.99 5.14 -9.27
C ILE A 155 8.33 5.27 -10.75
N ALA A 156 7.36 5.07 -11.64
CA ALA A 156 7.57 5.23 -13.08
C ALA A 156 7.96 6.68 -13.45
N ALA A 157 7.31 7.68 -12.84
CA ALA A 157 7.63 9.09 -13.06
C ALA A 157 9.03 9.45 -12.56
N LEU A 158 9.43 8.92 -11.41
CA LEU A 158 10.75 9.18 -10.83
C LEU A 158 11.85 8.45 -11.61
N ALA A 159 11.58 7.25 -12.11
CA ALA A 159 12.48 6.53 -13.02
C ALA A 159 12.65 7.22 -14.39
N ALA A 160 11.73 8.11 -14.76
CA ALA A 160 11.77 8.86 -16.01
C ALA A 160 12.46 10.24 -15.88
N LEU A 161 12.91 10.63 -14.68
CA LEU A 161 13.64 11.89 -14.49
C LEU A 161 15.02 11.83 -15.19
N PRO A 162 15.40 12.88 -15.94
CA PRO A 162 16.70 12.93 -16.60
C PRO A 162 17.85 13.13 -15.59
N ASP A 163 19.02 12.58 -15.90
CA ASP A 163 20.27 12.90 -15.22
C ASP A 163 20.48 14.43 -15.18
N PRO A 164 20.95 15.02 -14.07
CA PRO A 164 21.74 14.42 -12.98
C PRO A 164 20.94 13.97 -11.75
N TRP A 165 19.62 13.85 -11.84
CA TRP A 165 18.80 13.37 -10.72
C TRP A 165 19.07 11.86 -10.57
N PRO A 166 19.60 11.38 -9.43
CA PRO A 166 20.13 10.04 -9.39
C PRO A 166 18.98 9.04 -9.55
N GLY A 167 18.91 8.35 -10.68
CA GLY A 167 18.20 7.07 -10.81
C GLY A 167 18.64 6.08 -9.71
N ASP A 168 19.84 6.30 -9.16
CA ASP A 168 20.35 5.63 -7.98
C ASP A 168 19.51 5.84 -6.71
N LEU A 169 18.70 6.89 -6.57
CA LEU A 169 17.89 7.15 -5.36
C LEU A 169 16.79 6.10 -5.13
N TYR A 170 16.38 5.39 -6.17
CA TYR A 170 15.35 4.34 -6.10
C TYR A 170 15.90 2.92 -5.99
N GLY A 171 17.22 2.81 -5.77
CA GLY A 171 17.98 1.58 -5.97
C GLY A 171 18.08 1.31 -7.46
N GLY A 172 19.28 1.03 -7.98
CA GLY A 172 19.54 0.76 -9.40
C GLY A 172 18.86 -0.49 -9.98
N HIS A 173 17.79 -0.98 -9.34
CA HIS A 173 17.10 -2.24 -9.59
C HIS A 173 15.58 -2.02 -9.77
N PRO A 174 15.14 -1.50 -10.93
CA PRO A 174 13.71 -1.22 -11.19
C PRO A 174 12.83 -2.47 -11.07
N ALA A 175 13.36 -3.65 -11.44
CA ALA A 175 12.68 -4.93 -11.27
C ALA A 175 12.42 -5.26 -9.79
N GLY A 176 13.41 -5.01 -8.92
CA GLY A 176 13.28 -5.20 -7.47
C GLY A 176 12.22 -4.28 -6.88
N SER A 177 12.27 -2.99 -7.22
CA SER A 177 11.30 -1.98 -6.77
C SER A 177 9.88 -2.32 -7.23
N GLY A 178 9.70 -2.73 -8.50
CA GLY A 178 8.42 -3.17 -9.02
C GLY A 178 7.85 -4.38 -8.28
N ALA A 179 8.67 -5.42 -8.06
CA ALA A 179 8.26 -6.61 -7.34
C ALA A 179 7.88 -6.31 -5.87
N ALA A 180 8.64 -5.45 -5.19
CA ALA A 180 8.34 -5.02 -3.83
C ALA A 180 7.01 -4.27 -3.73
N VAL A 181 6.71 -3.38 -4.69
CA VAL A 181 5.43 -2.65 -4.75
C VAL A 181 4.26 -3.59 -5.02
N LEU A 182 4.43 -4.57 -5.91
CA LEU A 182 3.40 -5.58 -6.18
C LEU A 182 3.14 -6.44 -4.92
N CYS A 183 4.20 -6.86 -4.24
CA CYS A 183 4.11 -7.60 -2.99
C CYS A 183 3.39 -6.77 -1.91
N TRP A 184 3.79 -5.51 -1.74
CA TRP A 184 3.16 -4.56 -0.83
C TRP A 184 1.67 -4.35 -1.16
N ALA A 185 1.33 -4.18 -2.43
CA ALA A 185 -0.04 -3.97 -2.89
C ALA A 185 -0.94 -5.19 -2.59
N ALA A 186 -0.43 -6.38 -2.87
CA ALA A 186 -1.13 -7.63 -2.57
C ALA A 186 -1.32 -7.79 -1.05
N GLY A 187 -0.25 -7.62 -0.26
CA GLY A 187 -0.27 -7.72 1.19
C GLY A 187 -1.22 -6.73 1.85
N THR A 188 -1.16 -5.45 1.48
CA THR A 188 -2.05 -4.41 2.01
C THR A 188 -3.51 -4.64 1.62
N ALA A 189 -3.80 -5.16 0.41
CA ALA A 189 -5.16 -5.50 -0.01
C ALA A 189 -5.74 -6.65 0.84
N VAL A 190 -4.96 -7.68 1.12
CA VAL A 190 -5.35 -8.79 2.03
C VAL A 190 -5.57 -8.27 3.44
N LEU A 191 -4.63 -7.48 3.96
CA LEU A 191 -4.71 -6.88 5.29
C LEU A 191 -5.94 -5.99 5.45
N ALA A 192 -6.21 -5.12 4.48
CA ALA A 192 -7.38 -4.25 4.46
C ALA A 192 -8.69 -5.04 4.53
N ARG A 193 -8.80 -6.14 3.78
CA ARG A 193 -9.97 -7.03 3.83
C ARG A 193 -10.12 -7.69 5.20
N ALA A 194 -9.02 -8.17 5.79
CA ALA A 194 -9.02 -8.81 7.09
C ALA A 194 -9.40 -7.83 8.21
N VAL A 195 -8.83 -6.62 8.21
CA VAL A 195 -9.16 -5.52 9.13
C VAL A 195 -10.64 -5.15 9.03
N ARG A 196 -11.16 -4.95 7.80
CA ARG A 196 -12.59 -4.66 7.58
C ARG A 196 -13.50 -5.77 8.10
N ARG A 197 -13.13 -7.03 7.88
CA ARG A 197 -13.89 -8.19 8.38
C ARG A 197 -13.95 -8.17 9.91
N ARG A 198 -12.82 -7.95 10.58
CA ARG A 198 -12.77 -7.86 12.06
C ARG A 198 -13.54 -6.67 12.61
N GLN A 199 -13.50 -5.53 11.92
CA GLN A 199 -14.29 -4.35 12.29
C GLN A 199 -15.80 -4.59 12.19
N ARG A 200 -16.25 -5.25 11.12
CA ARG A 200 -17.66 -5.62 10.95
C ARG A 200 -18.16 -6.58 12.03
N GLN A 201 -17.27 -7.40 12.60
CA GLN A 201 -17.56 -8.27 13.75
C GLN A 201 -17.56 -7.53 15.10
N GLY A 202 -17.43 -6.20 15.12
CA GLY A 202 -17.34 -5.43 16.37
C GLY A 202 -15.99 -5.54 17.10
N ARG A 203 -15.03 -6.34 16.58
CA ARG A 203 -13.73 -6.59 17.21
C ARG A 203 -12.72 -5.46 16.91
N ARG A 204 -13.01 -4.24 17.38
CA ARG A 204 -12.20 -3.04 17.08
C ARG A 204 -10.75 -3.16 17.56
N ARG A 205 -10.51 -3.70 18.77
CA ARG A 205 -9.15 -3.90 19.32
C ARG A 205 -8.33 -4.87 18.45
N ALA A 206 -8.90 -6.05 18.16
CA ALA A 206 -8.26 -7.04 17.29
C ALA A 206 -7.98 -6.49 15.89
N ALA A 207 -8.87 -5.67 15.33
CA ALA A 207 -8.64 -5.02 14.04
C ALA A 207 -7.47 -4.01 14.07
N ARG A 208 -7.28 -3.28 15.18
CA ARG A 208 -6.13 -2.37 15.35
C ARG A 208 -4.82 -3.13 15.47
N VAL A 209 -4.79 -4.16 16.32
CA VAL A 209 -3.61 -5.02 16.47
C VAL A 209 -3.25 -5.66 15.13
N LEU A 210 -4.25 -6.20 14.42
CA LEU A 210 -4.05 -6.78 13.09
C LEU A 210 -3.54 -5.75 12.09
N ALA A 211 -4.09 -4.53 12.06
CA ALA A 211 -3.65 -3.48 11.17
C ALA A 211 -2.19 -3.08 11.44
N LEU A 212 -1.80 -2.95 12.70
CA LEU A 212 -0.44 -2.60 13.11
C LEU A 212 0.54 -3.73 12.77
N ALA A 213 0.33 -4.93 13.34
CA ALA A 213 1.22 -6.06 13.14
C ALA A 213 1.29 -6.49 11.67
N GLY A 214 0.14 -6.55 11.00
CA GLY A 214 0.08 -6.85 9.58
C GLY A 214 0.70 -5.76 8.71
N GLY A 215 0.59 -4.49 9.09
CA GLY A 215 1.21 -3.38 8.38
C GLY A 215 2.73 -3.51 8.38
N PHE A 216 3.32 -3.77 9.56
CA PHE A 216 4.74 -4.05 9.69
C PHE A 216 5.16 -5.29 8.90
N ALA A 217 4.42 -6.40 9.01
CA ALA A 217 4.75 -7.62 8.27
C ALA A 217 4.72 -7.44 6.75
N VAL A 218 3.77 -6.65 6.22
CA VAL A 218 3.69 -6.36 4.78
C VAL A 218 4.85 -5.49 4.31
N LEU A 219 5.26 -4.50 5.13
CA LEU A 219 6.42 -3.66 4.84
C LEU A 219 7.71 -4.49 4.85
N ASP A 220 7.90 -5.31 5.88
CA ASP A 220 9.05 -6.17 6.02
C ASP A 220 9.17 -7.16 4.86
N LEU A 221 8.06 -7.83 4.50
CA LEU A 221 8.04 -8.73 3.35
C LEU A 221 8.35 -8.01 2.03
N ALA A 222 7.83 -6.78 1.83
CA ALA A 222 8.11 -6.01 0.61
C ALA A 222 9.59 -5.63 0.52
N ILE A 223 10.21 -5.22 1.63
CA ILE A 223 11.65 -4.95 1.66
C ILE A 223 12.46 -6.22 1.48
N ALA A 224 12.04 -7.35 2.04
CA ALA A 224 12.70 -8.63 1.81
C ALA A 224 12.68 -9.03 0.33
N VAL A 225 11.55 -8.89 -0.35
CA VAL A 225 11.46 -9.12 -1.80
C VAL A 225 12.41 -8.19 -2.56
N PHE A 226 12.45 -6.91 -2.20
CA PHE A 226 13.36 -5.95 -2.81
C PHE A 226 14.83 -6.36 -2.64
N VAL A 227 15.27 -6.59 -1.40
CA VAL A 227 16.66 -6.94 -1.05
C VAL A 227 17.08 -8.22 -1.76
N LEU A 228 16.24 -9.26 -1.76
CA LEU A 228 16.56 -10.52 -2.42
C LEU A 228 16.76 -10.37 -3.94
N LEU A 229 16.01 -9.48 -4.58
CA LEU A 229 16.12 -9.24 -6.03
C LEU A 229 17.27 -8.30 -6.39
N ALA A 230 17.57 -7.33 -5.54
CA ALA A 230 18.63 -6.35 -5.80
C ALA A 230 20.02 -6.88 -5.41
N VAL A 231 20.14 -7.52 -4.25
CA VAL A 231 21.41 -8.05 -3.72
C VAL A 231 21.67 -9.49 -4.16
N GLY A 232 20.60 -10.26 -4.36
CA GLY A 232 20.67 -11.70 -4.63
C GLY A 232 20.69 -12.55 -3.36
N PRO A 233 20.09 -13.77 -3.39
CA PRO A 233 19.91 -14.61 -2.20
C PRO A 233 21.23 -15.14 -1.61
N ALA A 234 22.30 -15.24 -2.42
CA ALA A 234 23.60 -15.72 -1.96
C ALA A 234 24.39 -14.69 -1.13
N ARG A 235 24.09 -13.40 -1.32
CA ARG A 235 24.76 -12.28 -0.62
C ARG A 235 23.88 -11.68 0.47
N ALA A 236 22.57 -11.87 0.39
CA ALA A 236 21.64 -11.35 1.38
C ALA A 236 21.76 -12.16 2.70
N PRO A 237 21.99 -11.51 3.85
CA PRO A 237 22.14 -12.20 5.12
C PRO A 237 20.77 -12.63 5.68
N LEU A 238 20.26 -13.77 5.21
CA LEU A 238 18.89 -14.25 5.45
C LEU A 238 18.52 -14.39 6.93
N GLY A 239 19.49 -14.68 7.80
CA GLY A 239 19.27 -14.80 9.25
C GLY A 239 18.76 -13.51 9.91
N TYR A 240 18.95 -12.37 9.26
CA TYR A 240 18.54 -11.05 9.73
C TYR A 240 17.39 -10.44 8.90
N ALA A 241 16.73 -11.23 8.04
CA ALA A 241 15.65 -10.74 7.20
C ALA A 241 14.56 -9.94 7.94
N PRO A 242 14.13 -10.33 9.16
CA PRO A 242 13.13 -9.55 9.93
C PRO A 242 13.60 -8.17 10.40
N LEU A 243 14.90 -7.89 10.31
CA LEU A 243 15.49 -6.60 10.68
C LEU A 243 15.76 -5.72 9.47
N TRP A 244 15.56 -6.21 8.24
CA TRP A 244 15.86 -5.45 7.03
C TRP A 244 14.99 -4.21 6.88
N PHE A 245 13.69 -4.29 7.13
CA PHE A 245 12.84 -3.09 7.10
C PHE A 245 13.20 -2.05 8.16
N PRO A 246 13.30 -2.36 9.47
CA PRO A 246 13.68 -1.36 10.45
C PRO A 246 15.08 -0.81 10.19
N SER A 247 16.04 -1.64 9.75
CA SER A 247 17.37 -1.16 9.37
C SER A 247 17.35 -0.27 8.13
N ALA A 248 16.60 -0.61 7.09
CA ALA A 248 16.48 0.23 5.90
C ALA A 248 15.73 1.55 6.18
N LEU A 249 14.78 1.54 7.13
CA LEU A 249 14.03 2.73 7.53
C LEU A 249 14.87 3.66 8.42
N THR A 250 15.61 3.08 9.37
CA THR A 250 16.41 3.82 10.38
C THR A 250 17.80 4.18 9.90
N GLY A 251 18.30 3.45 8.91
CA GLY A 251 19.73 3.31 8.57
C GLY A 251 20.60 2.79 9.70
N VAL A 252 20.01 2.34 10.81
CA VAL A 252 20.74 1.68 11.87
C VAL A 252 20.92 0.22 11.49
N ASP A 253 22.17 -0.18 11.36
CA ASP A 253 22.53 -1.58 11.21
C ASP A 253 22.27 -2.33 12.53
N LEU A 254 21.21 -3.14 12.57
CA LEU A 254 20.80 -3.92 13.76
C LEU A 254 21.52 -5.28 13.84
N GLY A 255 22.76 -5.36 13.37
CA GLY A 255 23.58 -6.57 13.42
C GLY A 255 23.71 -7.32 12.10
N LEU A 256 23.50 -6.65 10.97
CA LEU A 256 23.79 -7.09 9.60
C LEU A 256 25.30 -6.99 9.26
N VAL A 257 26.18 -7.38 10.20
CA VAL A 257 27.59 -7.82 10.05
C VAL A 257 28.60 -6.92 9.30
N ASP A 258 29.83 -6.89 9.84
CA ASP A 258 31.00 -6.14 9.37
C ASP A 258 31.26 -6.25 7.85
N GLY A 259 31.39 -5.09 7.18
CA GLY A 259 31.80 -4.96 5.78
C GLY A 259 30.69 -4.53 4.81
N ASP A 260 29.49 -5.09 4.96
CA ASP A 260 28.36 -4.89 4.01
C ASP A 260 27.27 -3.94 4.51
N ARG A 261 27.55 -3.21 5.61
CA ARG A 261 26.70 -2.18 6.23
C ARG A 261 26.01 -1.24 5.24
N TRP A 262 26.70 -0.92 4.17
CA TRP A 262 26.25 0.04 3.16
C TRP A 262 25.31 -0.58 2.15
N MET A 263 25.41 -1.88 1.91
CA MET A 263 24.67 -2.51 0.82
C MET A 263 23.17 -2.41 1.05
N LEU A 264 22.65 -2.64 2.26
CA LEU A 264 21.19 -2.65 2.48
C LEU A 264 20.58 -1.24 2.46
N ALA A 265 21.20 -0.29 3.16
CA ALA A 265 20.76 1.09 3.21
C ALA A 265 20.88 1.78 1.85
N ASP A 266 21.98 1.53 1.13
CA ASP A 266 22.24 2.11 -0.18
C ASP A 266 21.46 1.40 -1.30
N THR A 267 21.07 0.14 -1.12
CA THR A 267 20.19 -0.52 -2.10
C THR A 267 18.74 -0.06 -1.93
N ALA A 268 18.23 0.06 -0.70
CA ALA A 268 16.81 0.36 -0.46
C ALA A 268 16.45 1.85 -0.43
N LYS A 269 17.39 2.73 -0.05
CA LYS A 269 17.28 4.20 -0.01
C LYS A 269 15.90 4.72 0.39
N ILE A 270 15.13 5.18 -0.59
CA ILE A 270 13.87 5.93 -0.43
C ILE A 270 12.65 5.00 -0.30
N LEU A 271 12.75 3.77 -0.81
CA LEU A 271 11.62 2.85 -0.93
C LEU A 271 10.93 2.52 0.41
N PRO A 272 11.65 2.23 1.52
CA PRO A 272 11.02 1.96 2.82
C PRO A 272 10.18 3.14 3.34
N GLY A 273 10.66 4.38 3.16
CA GLY A 273 9.95 5.58 3.60
C GLY A 273 8.61 5.76 2.87
N ILE A 274 8.62 5.63 1.54
CA ILE A 274 7.43 5.74 0.70
C ILE A 274 6.40 4.66 1.05
N LEU A 275 6.84 3.40 1.12
CA LEU A 275 5.95 2.29 1.44
C LEU A 275 5.35 2.48 2.84
N THR A 276 6.10 2.99 3.81
CA THR A 276 5.61 3.28 5.16
C THR A 276 4.50 4.31 5.15
N VAL A 277 4.73 5.48 4.54
CA VAL A 277 3.72 6.55 4.41
C VAL A 277 2.46 6.03 3.71
N CYS A 278 2.62 5.28 2.62
CA CYS A 278 1.51 4.70 1.88
C CYS A 278 0.72 3.66 2.69
N THR A 279 1.41 2.86 3.51
CA THR A 279 0.81 1.87 4.41
C THR A 279 -0.04 2.57 5.46
N VAL A 280 0.51 3.60 6.11
CA VAL A 280 -0.20 4.39 7.12
C VAL A 280 -1.44 5.04 6.52
N TYR A 281 -1.32 5.67 5.34
CA TYR A 281 -2.46 6.24 4.61
C TYR A 281 -3.55 5.20 4.36
N THR A 282 -3.18 4.04 3.83
CA THR A 282 -4.10 2.96 3.46
C THR A 282 -4.82 2.39 4.68
N LEU A 283 -4.09 2.15 5.78
CA LEU A 283 -4.67 1.63 7.01
C LEU A 283 -5.60 2.65 7.67
N ALA A 284 -5.23 3.93 7.68
CA ALA A 284 -6.06 5.01 8.19
C ALA A 284 -7.38 5.11 7.40
N LEU A 285 -7.26 5.09 6.07
CA LEU A 285 -8.39 5.08 5.14
C LEU A 285 -9.33 3.91 5.39
N VAL A 286 -8.80 2.69 5.52
CA VAL A 286 -9.58 1.48 5.79
C VAL A 286 -10.26 1.55 7.14
N SER A 287 -9.58 2.06 8.17
CA SER A 287 -10.10 2.14 9.53
C SER A 287 -11.26 3.13 9.70
N ALA A 288 -11.32 4.16 8.86
CA ALA A 288 -12.33 5.21 8.93
C ALA A 288 -13.63 4.90 8.18
N VAL A 289 -13.65 3.86 7.33
CA VAL A 289 -14.81 3.49 6.51
C VAL A 289 -15.91 2.75 7.30
N VAL A 290 -15.66 2.39 8.58
CA VAL A 290 -16.65 1.66 9.38
C VAL A 290 -17.82 2.59 9.76
N PRO A 291 -19.07 2.28 9.37
CA PRO A 291 -20.23 3.08 9.74
C PRO A 291 -20.40 3.09 11.25
N ASP A 292 -20.56 4.28 11.81
CA ASP A 292 -20.83 4.46 13.24
C ASP A 292 -22.29 4.05 13.50
N ARG A 293 -22.52 2.75 13.71
CA ARG A 293 -23.86 2.19 14.02
C ARG A 293 -24.49 2.86 15.26
N SER A 294 -23.67 3.47 16.10
CA SER A 294 -24.03 4.25 17.29
C SER A 294 -24.94 5.45 16.98
N ARG A 295 -24.97 5.97 15.75
CA ARG A 295 -25.86 7.08 15.36
C ARG A 295 -27.24 6.65 14.85
N ALA A 296 -27.42 5.38 14.51
CA ALA A 296 -28.71 4.88 14.00
C ALA A 296 -29.68 4.46 15.11
N SER A 297 -29.23 4.48 16.37
CA SER A 297 -30.02 4.08 17.54
C SER A 297 -30.36 5.27 18.46
N ALA A 298 -30.21 6.51 18.01
CA ALA A 298 -30.80 7.64 18.72
C ALA A 298 -32.32 7.59 18.43
N PRO A 299 -33.17 7.24 19.41
CA PRO A 299 -34.62 7.30 19.20
C PRO A 299 -34.99 8.75 18.87
N SER A 300 -35.78 8.94 17.83
CA SER A 300 -36.46 10.20 17.57
C SER A 300 -37.37 10.47 18.76
N ALA A 301 -36.95 11.40 19.62
CA ALA A 301 -37.82 12.02 20.62
C ALA A 301 -38.73 13.04 19.92
#